data_AF-A0A6I3BYC6-F1
#
_entry.id   AF-A0A6I3BYC6-F1
#
_cell.length_a   1.000
_cell.length_b   1.000
_cell.length_c   1.000
_cell.angle_alpha   90.00
_cell.angle_beta   90.00
_cell.angle_gamma   90.00
#
_symmetry.space_group_name_H-M   'P 1'
#
loop_
_entity.id
_entity.type
_entity.pdbx_description
1 polymer ?
#
loop_
_entity_poly.entity_id
_entity_poly.type
_entity_poly.pdbx_seq_one_letter_code
_entity_poly.pdbx_strand_id
1 'polypeptide(L)' 'MDDLSILDAARAWLAADPDPVTAAELRGLLARHDLVALHDRFDRHLTFGTAGLRGELGAGSNRMNRVIVRRAARGLVEV' A
#
# COMPACT_ATOMS: atom_id res chain seq x y z
N MET A 1 7.26 4.20 -11.49
CA MET A 1 8.56 3.69 -11.01
C MET A 1 9.08 2.69 -12.04
N ASP A 2 10.34 2.27 -11.96
CA ASP A 2 10.79 1.08 -12.70
C ASP A 2 10.49 -0.19 -11.90
N ASP A 3 10.65 -1.37 -12.52
CA ASP A 3 10.30 -2.65 -11.90
C ASP A 3 11.08 -2.92 -10.60
N LEU A 4 12.37 -2.56 -10.58
CA LEU A 4 13.23 -2.81 -9.42
C LEU A 4 12.79 -1.95 -8.22
N SER A 5 12.55 -0.67 -8.45
CA SER A 5 12.05 0.25 -7.43
C SER A 5 10.65 -0.13 -6.93
N ILE A 6 9.76 -0.65 -7.79
CA ILE A 6 8.47 -1.20 -7.35
C ILE A 6 8.64 -2.40 -6.44
N LEU A 7 9.53 -3.33 -6.78
CA LEU A 7 9.78 -4.51 -5.96
C LEU A 7 10.37 -4.14 -4.60
N ASP A 8 11.28 -3.15 -4.56
CA ASP A 8 11.83 -2.62 -3.31
C ASP A 8 10.78 -1.93 -2.45
N ALA A 9 9.94 -1.09 -3.05
CA ALA A 9 8.82 -0.45 -2.35
C ALA A 9 7.84 -1.49 -1.77
N ALA A 10 7.50 -2.52 -2.54
CA ALA A 10 6.64 -3.61 -2.10
C ALA A 10 7.26 -4.43 -0.96
N ARG A 11 8.56 -4.75 -1.03
CA ARG A 11 9.26 -5.45 0.05
C ARG A 11 9.34 -4.62 1.34
N ALA A 12 9.65 -3.33 1.22
CA ALA A 12 9.69 -2.41 2.35
C ALA A 12 8.30 -2.27 3.00
N TRP A 13 7.26 -2.15 2.17
CA TRP A 13 5.88 -2.13 2.64
C TRP A 13 5.51 -3.41 3.40
N LEU A 14 5.84 -4.58 2.83
CA LEU A 14 5.57 -5.87 3.45
C LEU A 14 6.22 -6.01 4.84
N ALA A 15 7.44 -5.51 5.01
CA ALA A 15 8.14 -5.54 6.30
C ALA A 15 7.46 -4.65 7.36
N ALA A 16 6.80 -3.57 6.93
CA ALA A 16 6.14 -2.61 7.81
C ALA A 16 4.63 -2.89 8.00
N ASP A 17 4.01 -3.73 7.17
CA ASP A 17 2.57 -3.98 7.20
C ASP A 17 2.16 -4.81 8.44
N PRO A 18 1.40 -4.22 9.38
CA PRO A 18 0.99 -4.89 10.61
C PRO A 18 -0.22 -5.82 10.39
N ASP A 19 -0.86 -5.79 9.22
CA ASP A 19 -2.05 -6.61 8.95
C ASP A 19 -1.63 -7.93 8.27
N PRO A 20 -1.86 -9.08 8.92
CA PRO A 20 -1.46 -10.37 8.35
C PRO A 20 -2.17 -10.69 7.03
N VAL A 21 -3.37 -10.14 6.79
CA VAL A 21 -4.14 -10.41 5.57
C VAL A 21 -3.51 -9.72 4.37
N THR A 22 -3.26 -8.41 4.45
CA THR A 22 -2.64 -7.65 3.34
C THR A 22 -1.15 -8.02 3.20
N ALA A 23 -0.47 -8.38 4.28
CA ALA A 23 0.88 -8.92 4.19
C ALA A 23 0.92 -10.27 3.45
N ALA A 24 -0.05 -11.16 3.67
CA ALA A 24 -0.15 -12.43 2.93
C ALA A 24 -0.49 -12.20 1.45
N GLU A 25 -1.42 -11.29 1.15
CA GLU A 25 -1.73 -10.87 -0.21
C GLU A 25 -0.47 -10.39 -0.94
N LEU A 26 0.28 -9.47 -0.32
CA LEU A 26 1.47 -8.88 -0.92
C LEU A 26 2.61 -9.89 -1.12
N ARG A 27 2.79 -10.83 -0.17
CA ARG A 27 3.70 -11.97 -0.37
C ARG A 27 3.34 -12.79 -1.59
N GLY A 28 2.05 -13.03 -1.82
CA GLY A 28 1.56 -13.75 -2.99
C GLY A 28 1.90 -13.05 -4.30
N LEU A 29 1.75 -11.73 -4.36
CA LEU A 29 2.09 -10.93 -5.55
C LEU A 29 3.59 -10.94 -5.84
N LEU A 30 4.40 -10.76 -4.80
CA LEU A 30 5.86 -10.80 -4.88
C LEU A 30 6.36 -12.19 -5.34
N ALA A 31 5.82 -13.27 -4.76
CA ALA A 31 6.20 -14.64 -5.13
C ALA A 31 5.87 -14.98 -6.59
N ARG A 32 4.82 -14.38 -7.16
CA ARG A 32 4.44 -14.56 -8.57
C ARG A 32 5.14 -13.59 -9.53
N HIS A 33 5.95 -12.65 -9.02
CA HIS A 33 6.46 -11.51 -9.82
C HIS A 33 5.35 -10.82 -10.63
N ASP A 34 4.19 -10.57 -10.00
CA ASP A 34 3.06 -9.92 -10.64
C ASP A 34 3.27 -8.40 -10.75
N LEU A 35 4.17 -8.00 -11.65
CA LEU A 35 4.61 -6.61 -11.78
C LEU A 35 3.46 -5.67 -12.09
N VAL A 36 2.52 -6.06 -12.96
CA VAL A 36 1.35 -5.23 -13.29
C VAL A 36 0.54 -4.90 -12.03
N ALA A 37 0.26 -5.91 -11.20
CA ALA A 37 -0.52 -5.72 -9.99
C ALA A 37 0.26 -5.01 -8.86
N LEU A 38 1.60 -5.06 -8.89
CA LEU A 38 2.45 -4.27 -7.99
C LEU A 38 2.51 -2.81 -8.43
N HIS A 39 2.68 -2.53 -9.72
CA HIS A 39 2.63 -1.18 -10.28
C HIS A 39 1.33 -0.46 -9.92
N ASP A 40 0.18 -1.12 -10.13
CA ASP A 40 -1.12 -0.52 -9.81
C ASP A 40 -1.28 -0.15 -8.31
N ARG A 41 -0.64 -0.92 -7.42
CA ARG A 41 -0.68 -0.71 -5.97
C ARG A 41 0.34 0.30 -5.46
N PHE A 42 1.47 0.50 -6.15
CA PHE A 42 2.63 1.23 -5.61
C PHE A 42 3.10 2.43 -6.46
N ASP A 43 2.68 2.57 -7.72
CA ASP A 43 3.07 3.73 -8.54
C ASP A 43 2.49 5.05 -8.01
N ARG A 44 1.44 4.98 -7.19
CA ARG A 44 0.79 6.14 -6.59
C ARG A 44 0.51 5.92 -5.11
N HIS A 45 0.16 7.00 -4.44
CA HIS A 45 -0.37 6.98 -3.09
C HIS A 45 -1.86 7.26 -3.13
N LEU A 46 -2.61 6.62 -2.23
CA LEU A 46 -4.00 6.95 -2.01
C LEU A 46 -4.09 8.39 -1.49
N THR A 47 -4.86 9.23 -2.18
CA THR A 47 -4.98 10.64 -1.85
C THR A 47 -6.32 10.96 -1.17
N PHE A 48 -6.33 12.00 -0.35
CA PHE A 48 -7.53 12.50 0.29
C PHE A 48 -8.33 13.34 -0.72
N GLY A 49 -9.53 12.89 -1.08
CA GLY A 49 -10.44 13.64 -1.94
C GLY A 49 -11.38 14.55 -1.17
N THR A 50 -12.28 15.24 -1.87
CA THR A 50 -13.31 16.10 -1.26
C THR A 50 -14.22 15.35 -0.27
N ALA A 51 -14.39 14.05 -0.47
CA ALA A 51 -15.20 13.17 0.38
C ALA A 51 -14.36 12.19 1.23
N GLY A 52 -13.09 12.52 1.51
CA GLY A 52 -12.19 11.70 2.33
C GLY A 52 -11.28 10.76 1.54
N LEU A 53 -10.64 9.84 2.26
CA LEU A 53 -9.85 8.75 1.68
C LEU A 53 -10.78 7.64 1.18
N ARG A 54 -10.65 7.27 -0.10
CA ARG A 54 -11.41 6.17 -0.71
C ARG A 54 -10.51 5.43 -1.70
N GLY A 55 -10.48 4.11 -1.62
CA GLY A 55 -9.73 3.25 -2.52
C GLY A 55 -10.12 1.79 -2.33
N GLU A 56 -9.68 0.94 -3.24
CA GLU A 56 -9.86 -0.51 -3.13
C GLU A 56 -9.18 -1.04 -1.85
N LEU A 57 -9.78 -2.05 -1.21
CA LEU A 57 -9.16 -2.73 -0.09
C LEU A 57 -7.99 -3.59 -0.60
N GLY A 58 -6.84 -3.52 0.08
CA GLY A 58 -5.70 -4.39 -0.22
C GLY A 58 -4.36 -3.80 0.20
N ALA A 59 -3.30 -4.56 -0.07
CA ALA A 59 -1.93 -4.13 0.22
C ALA A 59 -1.45 -2.98 -0.68
N GLY A 60 -0.58 -2.12 -0.14
CA GLY A 60 0.14 -1.09 -0.89
C GLY A 60 -0.29 0.35 -0.65
N SER A 61 0.47 1.29 -1.19
CA SER A 61 0.30 2.73 -0.96
C SER A 61 -0.94 3.31 -1.64
N ASN A 62 -1.38 2.71 -2.75
CA ASN A 62 -2.57 3.09 -3.52
C ASN A 62 -3.81 2.27 -3.15
N ARG A 63 -3.89 1.76 -1.91
CA ARG A 63 -5.00 0.95 -1.42
C ARG A 63 -5.48 1.41 -0.05
N MET A 64 -6.75 1.15 0.24
CA MET A 64 -7.29 1.30 1.58
C MET A 64 -6.84 0.12 2.44
N ASN A 65 -6.06 0.40 3.48
CA ASN A 65 -5.57 -0.59 4.44
C ASN A 65 -5.25 0.06 5.79
N ARG A 66 -4.94 -0.78 6.78
CA ARG A 66 -4.68 -0.34 8.15
C ARG A 66 -3.49 0.61 8.24
N VAL A 67 -2.46 0.47 7.41
CA VAL A 67 -1.30 1.37 7.40
C VAL A 67 -1.74 2.78 7.00
N ILE A 68 -2.51 2.90 5.92
CA ILE A 68 -3.03 4.20 5.43
C ILE A 68 -3.97 4.84 6.47
N VAL A 69 -4.88 4.06 7.06
CA VAL A 69 -5.79 4.58 8.10
C VAL A 69 -5.02 5.08 9.32
N ARG A 70 -4.03 4.32 9.80
CA ARG A 70 -3.19 4.72 10.94
C ARG A 70 -2.39 5.98 10.64
N ARG A 71 -1.82 6.11 9.42
CA ARG A 71 -1.09 7.31 9.00
C ARG A 71 -2.00 8.53 8.95
N ALA A 72 -3.20 8.38 8.39
CA ALA A 72 -4.18 9.47 8.35
C ALA A 72 -4.60 9.91 9.76
N ALA A 73 -4.88 8.95 10.66
CA ALA A 73 -5.24 9.24 12.04
C ALA A 73 -4.11 9.97 12.80
N ARG A 74 -2.85 9.57 12.62
CA ARG A 74 -1.69 10.27 13.21
C ARG A 74 -1.58 11.71 12.71
N GLY A 75 -1.74 11.93 11.41
CA GLY A 75 -1.69 13.26 10.82
C GLY A 75 -2.77 14.22 11.34
N LEU A 76 -3.87 13.71 11.92
CA LEU A 76 -4.88 14.54 12.57
C LEU A 76 -4.51 14.96 14.01
N VAL A 77 -3.66 14.17 14.69
CA VAL A 77 -3.27 14.41 16.09
C VAL A 77 -2.02 15.30 16.19
N GLU A 78 -1.19 15.33 15.15
CA GLU A 78 0.04 16.13 15.07
C GLU A 78 -0.19 17.58 14.61
N VAL A 79 -1.43 18.07 14.63
CA VAL A 79 -1.83 19.44 14.24
C VAL A 79 -1.94 20.37 15.46
#